data_AF-A0A2A4C314-F1
#
_entry.id   AF-A0A2A4C314-F1
#
_cell.length_a   1.000
_cell.length_b   1.000
_cell.length_c   1.000
_cell.angle_alpha   90.00
_cell.angle_beta   90.00
_cell.angle_gamma   90.00
#
_symmetry.space_group_name_H-M   'P 1'
#
loop_
_entity.id
_entity.type
_entity.pdbx_description
1 polymer ?
#
loop_
_entity_poly.entity_id
_entity_poly.type
_entity_poly.pdbx_seq_one_letter_code
_entity_poly.pdbx_strand_id
1 'polypeptide(L)' 'MKLVTVVAGALVGGALATMICWGALYVYGAFVLRGEGSLFDTNPEIANLFFVGWSVLTAIGAAIAAIIVTRMRS' A
#
# COMPACT_ATOMS: atom_id res chain seq x y z
N MET A 1 12.73 17.10 -14.90
CA MET A 1 13.35 15.76 -14.73
C MET A 1 13.38 15.31 -13.26
N LYS A 2 13.88 16.11 -12.31
CA LYS A 2 13.98 15.72 -10.89
C LYS A 2 12.63 15.34 -10.24
N LEU A 3 11.63 16.20 -10.43
CA LEU A 3 10.28 15.98 -9.92
C LEU A 3 9.63 14.71 -10.53
N VAL A 4 9.85 14.48 -11.82
CA VAL A 4 9.29 13.33 -12.56
C VAL A 4 9.82 12.01 -11.98
N THR A 5 11.11 11.93 -11.65
CA THR A 5 11.70 10.71 -11.05
C THR A 5 11.18 10.45 -9.64
N VAL A 6 11.00 11.50 -8.82
CA VAL A 6 10.41 11.38 -7.47
C VAL A 6 8.96 10.91 -7.58
N VAL A 7 8.17 11.52 -8.45
CA VAL A 7 6.77 11.16 -8.69
C VAL A 7 6.67 9.73 -9.21
N ALA A 8 7.51 9.33 -10.16
CA ALA A 8 7.54 7.96 -10.68
C ALA A 8 7.89 6.94 -9.59
N GLY A 9 8.90 7.22 -8.75
CA GLY A 9 9.26 6.35 -7.62
C GLY A 9 8.14 6.20 -6.59
N ALA A 10 7.47 7.30 -6.24
CA ALA A 10 6.31 7.28 -5.35
C ALA A 10 5.14 6.49 -5.95
N LEU A 11 4.87 6.64 -7.25
CA LEU A 11 3.83 5.88 -7.95
C LEU A 11 4.12 4.38 -7.97
N VAL A 12 5.37 3.97 -8.25
CA VAL A 12 5.77 2.56 -8.24
C VAL A 12 5.67 1.97 -6.82
N GLY A 13 6.17 2.69 -5.81
CA GLY A 13 6.08 2.25 -4.41
C GLY A 13 4.62 2.11 -3.96
N GLY A 14 3.78 3.09 -4.29
CA GLY A 14 2.34 3.05 -3.99
C GLY A 14 1.61 1.93 -4.73
N ALA A 15 1.94 1.69 -6.00
CA ALA A 15 1.36 0.59 -6.78
C ALA A 15 1.73 -0.77 -6.19
N LEU A 16 2.99 -0.98 -5.77
CA LEU A 16 3.43 -2.21 -5.12
C LEU A 16 2.76 -2.42 -3.76
N ALA A 17 2.70 -1.39 -2.91
CA ALA A 17 2.01 -1.45 -1.63
C ALA A 17 0.52 -1.79 -1.81
N THR A 18 -0.11 -1.20 -2.82
CA THR A 18 -1.50 -1.49 -3.17
C THR A 18 -1.67 -2.94 -3.62
N MET A 19 -0.85 -3.42 -4.56
CA MET A 19 -0.89 -4.81 -5.03
C MET A 19 -0.73 -5.81 -3.89
N ILE A 20 0.20 -5.56 -2.95
CA ILE A 20 0.44 -6.44 -1.80
C ILE A 20 -0.75 -6.43 -0.84
N CYS A 21 -1.20 -5.24 -0.41
CA CYS A 21 -2.29 -5.11 0.55
C CYS A 21 -3.60 -5.69 0.01
N TRP A 22 -3.98 -5.33 -1.22
CA TRP A 22 -5.20 -5.82 -1.85
C TRP A 22 -5.09 -7.30 -2.24
N GLY A 23 -3.92 -7.75 -2.67
CA GLY A 23 -3.65 -9.17 -2.93
C GLY A 23 -3.79 -10.02 -1.67
N ALA A 24 -3.22 -9.58 -0.54
CA ALA A 24 -3.36 -10.27 0.74
C ALA A 24 -4.83 -10.34 1.19
N LEU A 25 -5.59 -9.26 0.97
CA LEU A 25 -7.02 -9.22 1.28
C LEU A 25 -7.83 -10.19 0.42
N TYR A 26 -7.51 -10.28 -0.88
CA TYR A 26 -8.12 -11.24 -1.79
C TYR A 26 -7.82 -12.69 -1.38
N VAL A 27 -6.56 -13.00 -1.06
CA VAL A 27 -6.16 -14.32 -0.57
C VAL A 27 -6.91 -14.65 0.73
N TYR A 28 -7.01 -13.71 1.66
CA TYR A 28 -7.78 -13.90 2.88
C TYR A 28 -9.26 -14.18 2.59
N GLY A 29 -9.89 -13.40 1.71
CA GLY A 29 -11.27 -13.63 1.29
C GLY A 29 -11.49 -15.01 0.67
N ALA A 30 -10.58 -15.43 -0.20
CA ALA A 30 -10.66 -16.72 -0.89
C ALA A 30 -10.48 -17.92 0.05
N PHE A 31 -9.50 -17.86 0.95
CA PHE A 31 -9.11 -19.02 1.77
C PHE A 31 -9.73 -19.05 3.16
N VAL A 32 -9.97 -17.90 3.77
CA VAL A 32 -10.46 -17.79 5.16
C VAL A 32 -11.97 -17.54 5.19
N LEU A 33 -12.45 -16.54 4.44
CA LEU A 33 -13.89 -16.23 4.39
C LEU A 33 -14.66 -17.18 3.46
N ARG A 34 -13.97 -17.86 2.54
CA ARG A 34 -14.57 -18.81 1.56
C ARG A 34 -15.76 -18.23 0.79
N GLY A 35 -15.81 -16.91 0.61
CA GLY A 35 -16.92 -16.21 -0.05
C GLY A 35 -18.10 -15.82 0.85
N GLU A 36 -18.05 -16.07 2.17
CA GLU A 36 -19.04 -15.58 3.12
C GLU A 36 -18.83 -14.09 3.42
N GLY A 37 -19.26 -13.23 2.49
CA GLY A 37 -19.26 -11.77 2.66
C GLY A 37 -17.88 -11.11 2.55
N SER A 38 -17.88 -9.76 2.58
CA SER A 38 -16.65 -8.97 2.60
C SER A 38 -16.14 -8.84 4.03
N LEU A 39 -14.82 -8.97 4.22
CA LEU A 39 -14.15 -8.66 5.50
C LEU A 39 -14.55 -7.28 6.04
N PHE A 40 -14.78 -6.33 5.14
CA PHE A 40 -15.14 -4.97 5.47
C PHE A 40 -16.60 -4.81 5.92
N ASP A 41 -17.48 -5.72 5.53
CA ASP A 41 -18.88 -5.72 5.97
C ASP A 41 -19.03 -6.38 7.35
N THR A 42 -18.23 -7.40 7.63
CA THR A 42 -18.30 -8.15 8.89
C THR A 42 -17.56 -7.47 10.05
N ASN A 43 -16.49 -6.72 9.77
CA ASN A 43 -15.70 -6.07 10.80
C ASN A 43 -15.16 -4.70 10.34
N PRO A 44 -15.86 -3.59 10.67
CA PRO A 44 -15.45 -2.25 10.27
C PRO A 44 -14.15 -1.79 10.94
N GLU A 45 -13.79 -2.34 12.10
CA GLU A 45 -12.52 -2.02 12.77
C GLU A 45 -11.32 -2.55 11.97
N ILE A 46 -11.42 -3.77 11.45
CA ILE A 46 -10.37 -4.36 10.60
C ILE A 46 -10.26 -3.60 9.27
N ALA A 47 -11.37 -3.13 8.71
CA ALA A 47 -11.35 -2.27 7.53
C ALA A 47 -10.52 -1.00 7.79
N ASN A 48 -10.77 -0.34 8.92
CA ASN A 48 -10.07 0.89 9.28
C ASN A 48 -8.57 0.64 9.51
N LEU A 49 -8.21 -0.43 10.21
CA LEU A 49 -6.82 -0.86 10.40
C LEU A 49 -6.13 -1.16 9.06
N PHE A 50 -6.82 -1.78 8.11
CA PHE A 50 -6.29 -2.01 6.77
C PHE A 50 -5.97 -0.71 6.04
N PHE A 51 -6.91 0.25 6.00
CA PHE A 51 -6.67 1.54 5.35
C PHE A 51 -5.58 2.36 6.04
N VAL A 52 -5.52 2.34 7.37
CA VAL A 52 -4.45 2.99 8.14
C VAL A 52 -3.10 2.32 7.83
N GLY A 53 -3.02 0.99 7.89
CA GLY A 53 -1.78 0.27 7.59
C GLY A 53 -1.30 0.50 6.15
N TRP A 54 -2.20 0.43 5.17
CA TRP A 54 -1.91 0.70 3.77
C TRP A 54 -1.43 2.14 3.52
N SER A 55 -2.09 3.13 4.14
CA SER A 55 -1.71 4.54 3.99
C SER A 55 -0.36 4.83 4.63
N VAL A 56 -0.07 4.25 5.80
CA VAL A 56 1.25 4.35 6.45
C VAL A 56 2.35 3.71 5.61
N LEU A 57 2.12 2.50 5.08
CA LEU A 57 3.07 1.83 4.18
C LEU A 57 3.36 2.65 2.93
N THR A 58 2.32 3.23 2.34
CA THR A 58 2.43 4.10 1.18
C THR A 58 3.24 5.36 1.50
N ALA A 59 2.97 6.00 2.65
CA ALA A 59 3.71 7.17 3.11
C ALA A 59 5.20 6.87 3.37
N ILE A 60 5.50 5.73 4.00
CA ILE A 60 6.89 5.27 4.22
C ILE A 60 7.58 5.01 2.88
N GLY A 61 6.92 4.29 1.96
CA GLY A 61 7.48 4.02 0.62
C GLY A 61 7.77 5.31 -0.15
N ALA A 62 6.86 6.28 -0.09
CA ALA A 62 7.06 7.60 -0.69
C ALA A 62 8.23 8.38 -0.04
N ALA A 63 8.34 8.35 1.29
CA ALA A 63 9.43 8.99 2.02
C ALA A 63 10.79 8.37 1.69
N ILE A 64 10.87 7.03 1.66
CA ILE A 64 12.09 6.31 1.27
C ILE A 64 12.49 6.65 -0.17
N ALA A 65 11.54 6.62 -1.11
CA ALA A 65 11.81 6.99 -2.50
C ALA A 65 12.34 8.43 -2.61
N ALA A 66 11.75 9.38 -1.88
CA ALA A 66 12.21 10.77 -1.84
C ALA A 66 13.63 10.89 -1.26
N ILE A 67 13.94 10.16 -0.18
CA ILE A 67 15.27 10.13 0.45
C ILE A 67 16.32 9.54 -0.51
N ILE A 68 16.02 8.43 -1.20
CA ILE A 68 16.95 7.81 -2.15
C ILE A 68 17.26 8.78 -3.29
N VAL A 69 16.23 9.40 -3.88
CA VAL A 69 16.42 10.35 -4.99
C VAL A 69 17.20 11.59 -4.56
N THR A 70 17.05 12.04 -3.32
CA THR A 70 17.82 13.17 -2.78
C THR A 70 19.25 12.78 -2.40
N ARG A 71 19.49 11.57 -1.86
CA ARG A 71 20.81 11.09 -1.41
C ARG A 71 21.73 10.58 -2.52
N MET A 72 21.23 9.95 -3.58
CA MET A 72 22.06 9.50 -4.71
C MET A 72 22.69 10.65 -5.53
N ARG A 73 22.61 11.89 -5.02
CA ARG A 73 23.10 13.11 -5.66
C ARG A 73 24.02 13.96 -4.77
N SER A 74 24.29 13.53 -3.53
CA SER A 74 25.39 14.08 -2.72
C SER A 74 26.66 13.30 -2.96
#